data_AF-A0A533U0U1-F1
#
_entry.id   AF-A0A533U0U1-F1
#
_cell.length_a   1.000
_cell.length_b   1.000
_cell.length_c   1.000
_cell.angle_alpha   90.00
_cell.angle_beta   90.00
_cell.angle_gamma   90.00
#
_symmetry.space_group_name_H-M   'P 1'
#
loop_
_entity.id
_entity.type
_entity.pdbx_description
1 polymer ?
#
loop_
_entity_poly.entity_id
_entity_poly.type
_entity_poly.pdbx_seq_one_letter_code
_entity_poly.pdbx_strand_id
1 'polypeptide(L)'
;MASGMKKKFQVLWRYHAGPGAVIWQMMFTGSGCLAGQKRFPESRRLLLFSVDTPSGKVLADDCRLIDPLSSMPVGDGWLTGFEAANENLVFCHAYQADSPEHRGIWAFDPAAGSVVWGRPDIVFAAYLGNELLVYRPSVFSGFPERHFFLVDPSNGSVKRELGIDNPEINDLRQNSLTEEERQQVILPEFAGEEKRTELSLPAGSGIAAQAPCEYLETGDVKVIALHEPGTVPDTWSSALHIFKEGCRVYHETMASASGRPAMNNFLIRGDNLYYIKEKEELVCVSLS
;
A
#
# COMPACT_ATOMS: atom_id res chain seq x y z
N MET A 1 34.37 3.19 -31.70
CA MET A 1 33.76 3.31 -30.36
C MET A 1 32.40 2.62 -30.42
N ALA A 2 32.28 1.44 -29.82
CA ALA A 2 31.03 0.71 -29.81
C ALA A 2 30.04 1.45 -28.90
N SER A 3 28.98 2.00 -29.49
CA SER A 3 27.79 2.47 -28.79
C SER A 3 27.18 1.29 -28.06
N GLY A 4 27.60 1.05 -26.81
CA GLY A 4 26.97 0.06 -25.94
C GLY A 4 25.50 0.42 -25.79
N MET A 5 24.61 -0.41 -26.32
CA MET A 5 23.17 -0.28 -26.09
C MET A 5 22.94 -0.27 -24.59
N LYS A 6 22.52 0.88 -24.04
CA LYS A 6 22.12 0.99 -22.63
C LYS A 6 20.93 0.07 -22.41
N LYS A 7 21.08 -0.92 -21.52
CA LYS A 7 20.04 -1.87 -21.14
C LYS A 7 18.85 -1.08 -20.60
N LYS A 8 17.70 -1.14 -21.28
CA LYS A 8 16.46 -0.56 -20.78
C LYS A 8 15.94 -1.43 -19.64
N PHE A 9 15.38 -0.80 -18.61
CA PHE A 9 14.69 -1.53 -17.55
C PHE A 9 13.51 -2.30 -18.12
N GLN A 10 13.32 -3.52 -17.63
CA GLN A 10 12.35 -4.48 -18.15
C GLN A 10 11.15 -4.58 -17.20
N VAL A 11 9.95 -4.53 -17.76
CA VAL A 11 8.74 -4.92 -17.06
C VAL A 11 8.80 -6.42 -16.78
N LEU A 12 8.76 -6.80 -15.51
CA LEU A 12 8.78 -8.20 -15.09
C LEU A 12 7.39 -8.81 -15.24
N TRP A 13 6.36 -8.10 -14.77
CA TRP A 13 4.98 -8.54 -14.85
C TRP A 13 3.99 -7.37 -14.72
N ARG A 14 2.74 -7.64 -15.07
CA ARG A 14 1.60 -6.75 -14.92
C ARG A 14 0.43 -7.53 -14.32
N TYR A 15 -0.33 -6.88 -13.45
CA TYR A 15 -1.60 -7.37 -12.94
C TYR A 15 -2.69 -6.34 -13.25
N HIS A 16 -3.76 -6.76 -13.91
CA HIS A 16 -4.91 -5.91 -14.20
C HIS A 16 -6.05 -6.23 -13.23
N ALA A 17 -6.42 -5.27 -12.38
CA ALA A 17 -7.45 -5.41 -11.34
C ALA A 17 -8.86 -5.62 -11.92
N GLY A 18 -9.05 -5.28 -13.18
CA GLY A 18 -10.29 -5.46 -13.93
C GLY A 18 -10.87 -4.10 -14.35
N PRO A 19 -11.68 -4.05 -15.41
CA PRO A 19 -12.25 -2.80 -15.90
C PRO A 19 -13.08 -2.08 -14.84
N GLY A 20 -12.85 -0.79 -14.66
CA GLY A 20 -13.54 0.06 -13.67
C GLY A 20 -13.10 -0.18 -12.22
N ALA A 21 -12.06 -0.98 -12.01
CA ALA A 21 -11.46 -1.15 -10.70
C ALA A 21 -10.58 0.05 -10.34
N VAL A 22 -10.37 0.27 -9.05
CA VAL A 22 -9.37 1.18 -8.53
C VAL A 22 -8.54 0.41 -7.52
N ILE A 23 -7.27 0.16 -7.84
CA ILE A 23 -6.30 -0.35 -6.86
C ILE A 23 -6.16 0.73 -5.79
N TRP A 24 -6.53 0.36 -4.57
CA TRP A 24 -6.74 1.31 -3.46
C TRP A 24 -5.61 1.29 -2.44
N GLN A 25 -5.18 0.10 -2.04
CA GLN A 25 -4.13 -0.09 -1.04
C GLN A 25 -3.41 -1.40 -1.36
N MET A 26 -2.12 -1.48 -1.03
CA MET A 26 -1.34 -2.70 -1.14
C MET A 26 -0.40 -2.84 0.06
N MET A 27 -0.08 -4.09 0.41
CA MET A 27 0.91 -4.43 1.42
C MET A 27 1.72 -5.64 0.97
N PHE A 28 2.94 -5.74 1.45
CA PHE A 28 3.82 -6.89 1.21
C PHE A 28 3.94 -7.75 2.46
N THR A 29 3.85 -9.06 2.26
CA THR A 29 4.20 -10.03 3.31
C THR A 29 5.70 -10.31 3.30
N GLY A 30 6.21 -10.80 4.43
CA GLY A 30 7.61 -11.24 4.55
C GLY A 30 7.95 -12.39 3.58
N SER A 31 6.99 -13.28 3.33
CA SER A 31 7.09 -14.40 2.38
C SER A 31 7.19 -14.00 0.90
N GLY A 32 7.10 -12.70 0.58
CA GLY A 32 7.23 -12.21 -0.78
C GLY A 32 5.93 -12.12 -1.57
N CYS A 33 4.76 -12.23 -0.92
CA CYS A 33 3.48 -11.93 -1.54
C CYS A 33 3.17 -10.43 -1.47
N LEU A 34 2.51 -9.90 -2.50
CA LEU A 34 1.82 -8.61 -2.45
C LEU A 34 0.33 -8.92 -2.30
N ALA A 35 -0.32 -8.33 -1.31
CA ALA A 35 -1.77 -8.31 -1.19
C ALA A 35 -2.26 -6.90 -1.53
N GLY A 36 -3.37 -6.81 -2.26
CA GLY A 36 -3.96 -5.55 -2.65
C GLY A 36 -5.46 -5.51 -2.46
N GLN A 37 -5.99 -4.31 -2.28
CA GLN A 37 -7.41 -4.00 -2.34
C GLN A 37 -7.74 -3.35 -3.67
N LYS A 38 -8.78 -3.83 -4.33
CA LYS A 38 -9.38 -3.17 -5.48
C LYS A 38 -10.84 -2.82 -5.20
N ARG A 39 -11.21 -1.59 -5.53
CA ARG A 39 -12.54 -1.04 -5.31
C ARG A 39 -13.26 -0.85 -6.64
N PHE A 40 -14.56 -1.11 -6.65
CA PHE A 40 -15.46 -0.81 -7.76
C PHE A 40 -16.46 0.24 -7.27
N PRO A 41 -16.16 1.55 -7.42
CA PRO A 41 -16.96 2.63 -6.84
C PRO A 41 -18.43 2.60 -7.26
N GLU A 42 -18.71 2.31 -8.54
CA GLU A 42 -20.07 2.26 -9.08
C GLU A 42 -20.95 1.19 -8.40
N SER A 43 -20.35 0.07 -8.01
CA SER A 43 -21.06 -1.05 -7.36
C SER A 43 -20.86 -1.11 -5.85
N ARG A 44 -20.13 -0.13 -5.26
CA ARG A 44 -19.74 -0.10 -3.85
C ARG A 44 -19.22 -1.46 -3.36
N ARG A 45 -18.26 -2.02 -4.10
CA ARG A 45 -17.68 -3.34 -3.80
C ARG A 45 -16.17 -3.26 -3.65
N LEU A 46 -15.64 -3.83 -2.57
CA LEU A 46 -14.22 -4.03 -2.35
C LEU A 46 -13.89 -5.51 -2.51
N LEU A 47 -12.83 -5.80 -3.26
CA LEU A 47 -12.27 -7.14 -3.42
C LEU A 47 -10.78 -7.11 -3.09
N LEU A 48 -10.28 -8.25 -2.65
CA LEU A 48 -8.87 -8.49 -2.38
C LEU A 48 -8.26 -9.28 -3.53
N PHE A 49 -7.00 -9.01 -3.79
CA PHE A 49 -6.17 -9.79 -4.70
C PHE A 49 -4.79 -10.01 -4.10
N SER A 50 -4.06 -10.97 -4.65
CA SER A 50 -2.68 -11.21 -4.27
C SER A 50 -1.83 -11.72 -5.43
N VAL A 51 -0.58 -11.33 -5.42
CA VAL A 51 0.41 -11.66 -6.45
C VAL A 51 1.69 -12.15 -5.76
N ASP A 52 2.22 -13.28 -6.23
CA ASP A 52 3.58 -13.71 -5.91
C ASP A 52 4.57 -12.75 -6.58
N THR A 53 5.27 -11.94 -5.79
CA THR A 53 6.07 -10.84 -6.35
C THR A 53 7.25 -11.28 -7.20
N PRO A 54 7.95 -12.41 -6.94
CA PRO A 54 9.02 -12.88 -7.81
C PRO A 54 8.53 -13.32 -9.20
N SER A 55 7.42 -14.06 -9.28
CA SER A 55 6.94 -14.61 -10.56
C SER A 55 5.89 -13.76 -11.27
N GLY A 56 5.22 -12.86 -10.55
CA GLY A 56 4.04 -12.14 -11.05
C GLY A 56 2.79 -13.00 -11.13
N LYS A 57 2.82 -14.23 -10.59
CA LYS A 57 1.67 -15.14 -10.59
C LYS A 57 0.60 -14.59 -9.64
N VAL A 58 -0.60 -14.42 -10.16
CA VAL A 58 -1.79 -14.15 -9.33
C VAL A 58 -2.08 -15.38 -8.47
N LEU A 59 -2.07 -15.21 -7.15
CA LEU A 59 -2.34 -16.28 -6.19
C LEU A 59 -3.84 -16.33 -5.87
N ALA A 60 -4.43 -15.17 -5.66
CA ALA A 60 -5.86 -15.00 -5.43
C ALA A 60 -6.36 -13.72 -6.10
N ASP A 61 -7.60 -13.74 -6.59
CA ASP A 61 -8.23 -12.57 -7.20
C ASP A 61 -9.74 -12.58 -6.94
N ASP A 62 -10.34 -11.40 -6.93
CA ASP A 62 -11.77 -11.19 -6.62
C ASP A 62 -12.22 -11.79 -5.27
N CYS A 63 -11.29 -11.91 -4.30
CA CYS A 63 -11.58 -12.44 -2.98
C CYS A 63 -12.42 -11.44 -2.17
N ARG A 64 -13.43 -11.95 -1.45
CA ARG A 64 -14.17 -11.14 -0.47
C ARG A 64 -13.57 -11.37 0.91
N LEU A 65 -13.49 -10.29 1.70
CA LEU A 65 -13.18 -10.41 3.11
C LEU A 65 -14.44 -10.93 3.84
N ILE A 66 -14.50 -12.24 4.06
CA ILE A 66 -15.61 -12.91 4.74
C ILE A 66 -15.20 -13.22 6.18
N ASP A 67 -16.04 -12.86 7.13
CA ASP A 67 -15.84 -13.19 8.54
C ASP A 67 -16.04 -14.71 8.74
N PRO A 68 -15.05 -15.44 9.28
CA PRO A 68 -15.12 -16.90 9.41
C PRO A 68 -16.15 -17.37 10.45
N LEU A 69 -16.56 -16.52 11.38
CA LEU A 69 -17.55 -16.85 12.42
C LEU A 69 -18.98 -16.63 11.93
N SER A 70 -19.23 -15.56 11.18
CA SER A 70 -20.58 -15.22 10.70
C SER A 70 -20.87 -15.63 9.26
N SER A 71 -19.83 -15.98 8.48
CA SER A 71 -19.91 -16.18 7.02
C SER A 71 -20.48 -14.98 6.24
N MET A 72 -20.42 -13.78 6.84
CA MET A 72 -20.88 -12.53 6.22
C MET A 72 -19.70 -11.69 5.73
N PRO A 73 -19.90 -10.85 4.69
CA PRO A 73 -18.90 -9.86 4.31
C PRO A 73 -18.57 -8.92 5.45
N VAL A 74 -17.28 -8.70 5.68
CA VAL A 74 -16.77 -7.73 6.64
C VAL A 74 -17.06 -6.31 6.15
N GLY A 75 -17.52 -5.44 7.06
CA GLY A 75 -17.72 -4.02 6.79
C GLY A 75 -18.61 -3.76 5.57
N ASP A 76 -19.75 -4.46 5.47
CA ASP A 76 -20.71 -4.49 4.35
C ASP A 76 -20.17 -4.91 2.97
N GLY A 77 -18.88 -5.27 2.89
CA GLY A 77 -18.18 -5.57 1.64
C GLY A 77 -17.64 -4.34 0.91
N TRP A 78 -17.68 -3.15 1.52
CA TRP A 78 -17.13 -1.91 0.94
C TRP A 78 -16.07 -1.26 1.83
N LEU A 79 -16.44 -0.87 3.06
CA LEU A 79 -15.58 -0.08 3.94
C LEU A 79 -14.68 -1.01 4.76
N THR A 80 -13.59 -1.43 4.13
CA THR A 80 -12.48 -2.15 4.78
C THR A 80 -11.13 -1.59 4.32
N GLY A 81 -10.10 -1.88 5.09
CA GLY A 81 -8.72 -1.42 4.86
C GLY A 81 -7.70 -2.44 5.39
N PHE A 82 -6.41 -2.18 5.14
CA PHE A 82 -5.32 -2.90 5.75
C PHE A 82 -4.70 -2.10 6.91
N GLU A 83 -4.34 -2.81 7.98
CA GLU A 83 -3.67 -2.28 9.17
C GLU A 83 -2.18 -2.59 9.17
N ALA A 84 -1.82 -3.84 8.87
CA ALA A 84 -0.44 -4.33 8.91
C ALA A 84 -0.28 -5.64 8.15
N ALA A 85 0.95 -6.02 7.81
CA ALA A 85 1.29 -7.35 7.32
C ALA A 85 2.35 -8.05 8.19
N ASN A 86 2.35 -9.38 8.22
CA ASN A 86 3.45 -10.19 8.76
C ASN A 86 4.05 -11.11 7.69
N GLU A 87 4.74 -12.18 8.11
CA GLU A 87 5.34 -13.15 7.20
C GLU A 87 4.34 -13.71 6.18
N ASN A 88 3.10 -14.04 6.58
CA ASN A 88 2.14 -14.76 5.73
C ASN A 88 0.73 -14.15 5.71
N LEU A 89 0.43 -13.20 6.59
CA LEU A 89 -0.91 -12.67 6.81
C LEU A 89 -0.93 -11.16 6.62
N VAL A 90 -2.06 -10.66 6.14
CA VAL A 90 -2.40 -9.24 6.14
C VAL A 90 -3.58 -9.04 7.09
N PHE A 91 -3.45 -8.08 8.00
CA PHE A 91 -4.47 -7.74 8.97
C PHE A 91 -5.36 -6.65 8.38
N CYS A 92 -6.64 -6.97 8.25
CA CYS A 92 -7.66 -6.09 7.71
C CYS A 92 -8.55 -5.56 8.83
N HIS A 93 -9.11 -4.37 8.64
CA HIS A 93 -10.15 -3.80 9.49
C HIS A 93 -11.41 -3.45 8.72
N ALA A 94 -12.51 -3.24 9.45
CA ALA A 94 -13.71 -2.58 8.99
C ALA A 94 -13.82 -1.20 9.63
N TYR A 95 -14.79 -0.41 9.19
CA TYR A 95 -15.13 0.84 9.85
C TYR A 95 -16.38 0.67 10.73
N GLN A 96 -16.45 1.44 11.81
CA GLN A 96 -17.69 1.63 12.55
C GLN A 96 -18.71 2.33 11.66
N ALA A 97 -20.00 2.00 11.85
CA ALA A 97 -21.08 2.66 11.10
C ALA A 97 -21.03 4.17 11.37
N ASP A 98 -21.06 4.96 10.29
CA ASP A 98 -21.05 6.42 10.33
C ASP A 98 -19.88 7.05 11.12
N SER A 99 -18.75 6.33 11.23
CA SER A 99 -17.57 6.77 11.97
C SER A 99 -16.28 6.41 11.23
N PRO A 100 -15.25 7.29 11.27
CA PRO A 100 -13.94 6.96 10.71
C PRO A 100 -13.15 5.97 11.59
N GLU A 101 -13.67 5.60 12.76
CA GLU A 101 -13.00 4.67 13.65
C GLU A 101 -13.00 3.25 13.09
N HIS A 102 -11.84 2.61 13.18
CA HIS A 102 -11.67 1.23 12.79
C HIS A 102 -12.38 0.29 13.78
N ARG A 103 -12.77 -0.88 13.30
CA ARG A 103 -13.44 -1.93 14.07
C ARG A 103 -13.01 -3.28 13.56
N GLY A 104 -12.67 -4.16 14.49
CA GLY A 104 -12.37 -5.55 14.22
C GLY A 104 -11.02 -5.73 13.55
N ILE A 105 -10.48 -6.94 13.66
CA ILE A 105 -9.30 -7.39 12.93
C ILE A 105 -9.61 -8.72 12.28
N TRP A 106 -9.33 -8.86 10.99
CA TRP A 106 -9.41 -10.12 10.26
C TRP A 106 -8.05 -10.40 9.61
N ALA A 107 -7.46 -11.55 9.92
CA ALA A 107 -6.21 -11.96 9.33
C ALA A 107 -6.47 -12.71 8.02
N PHE A 108 -6.10 -12.10 6.91
CA PHE A 108 -6.21 -12.63 5.57
C PHE A 108 -4.92 -13.32 5.16
N ASP A 109 -5.00 -14.56 4.67
CA ASP A 109 -3.91 -15.28 4.01
C ASP A 109 -3.95 -14.95 2.51
N PRO A 110 -2.97 -14.18 1.98
CA PRO A 110 -2.94 -13.83 0.56
C PRO A 110 -2.66 -15.03 -0.35
N ALA A 111 -1.95 -16.06 0.11
CA ALA A 111 -1.68 -17.23 -0.71
C ALA A 111 -2.92 -18.11 -0.86
N ALA A 112 -3.72 -18.25 0.20
CA ALA A 112 -4.97 -18.99 0.18
C ALA A 112 -6.17 -18.17 -0.31
N GLY A 113 -6.09 -16.84 -0.28
CA GLY A 113 -7.20 -15.96 -0.65
C GLY A 113 -8.38 -16.00 0.34
N SER A 114 -8.11 -16.28 1.62
CA SER A 114 -9.16 -16.47 2.64
C SER A 114 -8.76 -15.93 4.01
N VAL A 115 -9.76 -15.69 4.87
CA VAL A 115 -9.54 -15.24 6.25
C VAL A 115 -9.24 -16.44 7.14
N VAL A 116 -8.12 -16.39 7.88
CA VAL A 116 -7.68 -17.44 8.82
C VAL A 116 -8.39 -17.31 10.16
N TRP A 117 -8.51 -16.08 10.67
CA TRP A 117 -9.21 -15.79 11.91
C TRP A 117 -9.78 -14.36 11.90
N GLY A 118 -10.81 -14.13 12.72
CA GLY A 118 -11.46 -12.83 12.89
C GLY A 118 -11.74 -12.50 14.35
N ARG A 119 -11.51 -11.25 14.72
CA ARG A 119 -11.80 -10.68 16.05
C ARG A 119 -12.57 -9.37 15.87
N PRO A 120 -13.90 -9.40 15.72
CA PRO A 120 -14.72 -8.20 15.51
C PRO A 120 -14.85 -7.33 16.77
N ASP A 121 -14.35 -7.79 17.92
CA ASP A 121 -14.44 -7.15 19.23
C ASP A 121 -13.21 -6.30 19.60
N ILE A 122 -12.19 -6.23 18.75
CA ILE A 122 -10.92 -5.53 19.03
C ILE A 122 -10.59 -4.51 17.95
N VAL A 123 -9.69 -3.58 18.26
CA VAL A 123 -9.19 -2.55 17.34
C VAL A 123 -7.67 -2.59 17.34
N PHE A 124 -7.07 -2.49 16.15
CA PHE A 124 -5.62 -2.47 15.97
C PHE A 124 -5.00 -1.18 16.54
N ALA A 125 -3.83 -1.29 17.16
CA ALA A 125 -3.07 -0.13 17.62
C ALA A 125 -1.62 -0.11 17.12
N ALA A 126 -0.95 -1.26 17.09
CA ALA A 126 0.39 -1.41 16.51
C ALA A 126 0.73 -2.88 16.23
N TYR A 127 1.66 -3.12 15.30
CA TYR A 127 2.31 -4.41 15.14
C TYR A 127 3.68 -4.40 15.80
N LEU A 128 3.93 -5.37 16.68
CA LEU A 128 5.15 -5.44 17.49
C LEU A 128 6.09 -6.56 17.03
N GLY A 129 5.96 -7.00 15.77
CA GLY A 129 6.82 -8.02 15.18
C GLY A 129 6.33 -9.47 15.39
N ASN A 130 6.01 -9.86 16.62
CA ASN A 130 5.48 -11.20 16.97
C ASN A 130 4.12 -11.15 17.68
N GLU A 131 3.61 -9.94 17.92
CA GLU A 131 2.38 -9.67 18.65
C GLU A 131 1.66 -8.46 18.02
N LEU A 132 0.33 -8.47 18.10
CA LEU A 132 -0.51 -7.33 17.79
C LEU A 132 -0.84 -6.62 19.10
N LEU A 133 -0.48 -5.34 19.22
CA LEU A 133 -1.06 -4.47 20.23
C LEU A 133 -2.45 -4.06 19.76
N VAL A 134 -3.45 -4.39 20.57
CA VAL A 134 -4.85 -4.12 20.28
C VAL A 134 -5.53 -3.52 21.50
N TYR A 135 -6.72 -2.98 21.30
CA TYR A 135 -7.60 -2.64 22.41
C TYR A 135 -9.04 -3.04 22.17
N ARG A 136 -9.79 -3.23 23.27
CA ARG A 136 -11.24 -3.31 23.25
C ARG A 136 -11.82 -1.97 23.72
N PRO A 137 -12.62 -1.27 22.89
CA PRO A 137 -13.31 -0.07 23.34
C PRO A 137 -14.38 -0.45 24.37
N SER A 138 -14.52 0.37 25.41
CA SER A 138 -15.59 0.25 26.40
C SER A 138 -16.01 1.63 26.89
N VAL A 139 -17.04 1.70 27.74
CA VAL A 139 -17.52 2.95 28.33
C VAL A 139 -17.71 2.73 29.82
N PHE A 140 -17.05 3.57 30.63
CA PHE A 140 -17.23 3.60 32.07
C PHE A 140 -17.67 4.99 32.51
N SER A 141 -18.79 5.06 33.23
CA SER A 141 -19.37 6.34 33.70
C SER A 141 -19.60 7.38 32.58
N GLY A 142 -19.86 6.93 31.35
CA GLY A 142 -20.05 7.79 30.17
C GLY A 142 -18.76 8.24 29.48
N PHE A 143 -17.59 7.83 29.97
CA PHE A 143 -16.29 8.14 29.35
C PHE A 143 -15.79 6.94 28.53
N PRO A 144 -15.23 7.17 27.33
CA PRO A 144 -14.64 6.11 26.53
C PRO A 144 -13.37 5.59 27.19
N GLU A 145 -13.27 4.28 27.32
CA GLU A 145 -12.10 3.57 27.83
C GLU A 145 -11.56 2.61 26.77
N ARG A 146 -10.25 2.35 26.83
CA ARG A 146 -9.56 1.40 25.95
C ARG A 146 -8.81 0.40 26.81
N HIS A 147 -9.25 -0.85 26.79
CA HIS A 147 -8.54 -1.94 27.45
C HIS A 147 -7.53 -2.55 26.48
N PHE A 148 -6.25 -2.33 26.72
CA PHE A 148 -5.19 -2.80 25.85
C PHE A 148 -4.73 -4.20 26.24
N PHE A 149 -4.35 -4.98 25.22
CA PHE A 149 -3.77 -6.31 25.37
C PHE A 149 -2.99 -6.71 24.11
N LEU A 150 -2.19 -7.76 24.25
CA LEU A 150 -1.38 -8.33 23.17
C LEU A 150 -2.05 -9.59 22.63
N VAL A 151 -2.10 -9.72 21.31
CA VAL A 151 -2.72 -10.83 20.59
C VAL A 151 -1.69 -11.55 19.72
N ASP A 152 -1.80 -12.87 19.65
CA ASP A 152 -1.03 -13.67 18.69
C ASP A 152 -1.47 -13.37 17.25
N PRO A 153 -0.58 -12.91 16.36
CA PRO A 153 -0.95 -12.59 14.99
C PRO A 153 -1.36 -13.81 14.15
N SER A 154 -0.96 -15.02 14.54
CA SER A 154 -1.25 -16.25 13.78
C SER A 154 -2.65 -16.81 14.01
N ASN A 155 -3.24 -16.55 15.19
CA ASN A 155 -4.50 -17.19 15.59
C ASN A 155 -5.49 -16.27 16.32
N GLY A 156 -5.12 -15.01 16.61
CA GLY A 156 -6.02 -14.05 17.26
C GLY A 156 -6.24 -14.27 18.76
N SER A 157 -5.50 -15.18 19.42
CA SER A 157 -5.61 -15.43 20.86
C SER A 157 -4.91 -14.36 21.70
N VAL A 158 -5.44 -14.08 22.90
CA VAL A 158 -4.84 -13.13 23.83
C VAL A 158 -3.60 -13.75 24.47
N LYS A 159 -2.47 -13.04 24.42
CA LYS A 159 -1.22 -13.43 25.07
C LYS A 159 -1.03 -12.75 26.43
N ARG A 160 -1.37 -11.46 26.52
CA ARG A 160 -1.15 -10.65 27.72
C ARG A 160 -2.13 -9.49 27.82
N GLU A 161 -2.76 -9.35 28.97
CA GLU A 161 -3.59 -8.18 29.32
C GLU A 161 -2.69 -7.03 29.81
N LEU A 162 -2.88 -5.82 29.29
CA LEU A 162 -2.15 -4.61 29.72
C LEU A 162 -3.02 -3.66 30.53
N GLY A 163 -4.35 -3.76 30.41
CA GLY A 163 -5.32 -2.97 31.17
C GLY A 163 -5.60 -1.59 30.58
N ILE A 164 -5.99 -0.65 31.45
CA ILE A 164 -6.23 0.76 31.13
C ILE A 164 -5.04 1.58 31.66
N ASP A 165 -4.62 2.62 30.93
CA ASP A 165 -3.61 3.60 31.37
C ASP A 165 -2.25 3.03 31.81
N ASN A 166 -1.77 1.98 31.13
CA ASN A 166 -0.44 1.44 31.35
C ASN A 166 0.61 2.23 30.52
N PRO A 167 1.62 2.88 31.14
CA PRO A 167 2.67 3.62 30.42
C PRO A 167 3.40 2.79 29.36
N GLU A 168 3.53 1.47 29.58
CA GLU A 168 4.15 0.51 28.67
C GLU A 168 3.49 0.54 27.27
N ILE A 169 2.19 0.88 27.18
CA ILE A 169 1.47 0.94 25.90
C ILE A 169 2.08 1.99 24.96
N ASN A 170 2.45 3.14 25.49
CA ASN A 170 3.05 4.20 24.69
C ASN A 170 4.47 3.83 24.27
N ASP A 171 5.23 3.21 25.17
CA ASP A 171 6.58 2.73 24.86
C ASP A 171 6.54 1.67 23.75
N LEU A 172 5.60 0.71 23.82
CA LEU A 172 5.44 -0.31 22.77
C LEU A 172 5.10 0.32 21.41
N ARG A 173 4.26 1.35 21.38
CA ARG A 173 3.88 2.05 20.14
C ARG A 173 5.00 2.90 19.57
N GLN A 174 5.79 3.55 20.42
CA GLN A 174 6.89 4.41 19.96
C GLN A 174 8.09 3.60 19.45
N ASN A 175 8.28 2.40 20.00
CA ASN A 175 9.39 1.52 19.61
C ASN A 175 9.01 0.53 18.49
N SER A 176 7.77 0.55 17.99
CA SER A 176 7.38 -0.27 16.84
C SER A 176 7.94 0.32 15.56
N LEU A 177 8.53 -0.53 14.72
CA LEU A 177 8.95 -0.17 13.36
C LEU A 177 7.75 0.29 12.53
N THR A 178 7.98 1.21 11.59
CA THR A 178 6.93 1.63 10.66
C THR A 178 6.58 0.52 9.68
N GLU A 179 5.41 0.61 9.05
CA GLU A 179 5.02 -0.37 8.02
C GLU A 179 6.01 -0.40 6.86
N GLU A 180 6.55 0.76 6.48
CA GLU A 180 7.53 0.89 5.41
C GLU A 180 8.81 0.12 5.72
N GLU A 181 9.34 0.30 6.93
CA GLU A 181 10.54 -0.39 7.41
C GLU A 181 10.33 -1.90 7.46
N ARG A 182 9.18 -2.36 8.00
CA ARG A 182 8.88 -3.78 8.12
C ARG A 182 8.66 -4.46 6.77
N GLN A 183 7.99 -3.78 5.85
CA GLN A 183 7.73 -4.30 4.51
C GLN A 183 8.94 -4.12 3.58
N GLN A 184 9.95 -3.37 4.03
CA GLN A 184 11.16 -3.01 3.29
C GLN A 184 10.83 -2.25 2.01
N VAL A 185 9.86 -1.34 2.10
CA VAL A 185 9.44 -0.49 1.00
C VAL A 185 9.98 0.93 1.16
N ILE A 186 10.32 1.55 0.05
CA ILE A 186 10.71 2.96 -0.02
C ILE A 186 9.58 3.68 -0.73
N LEU A 187 8.92 4.59 -0.01
CA LEU A 187 7.83 5.42 -0.53
C LEU A 187 8.38 6.71 -1.13
N PRO A 188 7.73 7.25 -2.17
CA PRO A 188 8.18 8.45 -2.82
C PRO A 188 8.02 9.67 -1.92
N GLU A 189 8.93 10.61 -2.11
CA GLU A 189 8.89 11.92 -1.46
C GLU A 189 8.41 12.99 -2.43
N PHE A 190 7.70 13.99 -1.92
CA PHE A 190 7.41 15.20 -2.70
C PHE A 190 8.66 16.06 -2.83
N ALA A 191 9.00 16.45 -4.06
CA ALA A 191 10.14 17.32 -4.30
C ALA A 191 9.78 18.79 -3.98
N GLY A 192 10.44 19.36 -2.96
CA GLY A 192 10.45 20.80 -2.72
C GLY A 192 11.13 21.59 -3.86
N GLU A 193 11.13 22.92 -3.79
CA GLU A 193 11.74 23.77 -4.83
C GLU A 193 13.24 23.50 -5.02
N GLU A 194 13.99 23.38 -3.93
CA GLU A 194 15.44 23.09 -3.97
C GLU A 194 15.69 21.73 -4.64
N LYS A 195 15.00 20.69 -4.17
CA LYS A 195 15.13 19.33 -4.70
C LYS A 195 14.74 19.25 -6.18
N ARG A 196 13.71 19.99 -6.62
CA ARG A 196 13.33 20.06 -8.04
C ARG A 196 14.45 20.61 -8.92
N THR A 197 15.21 21.58 -8.42
CA THR A 197 16.37 22.13 -9.13
C THR A 197 17.51 21.09 -9.20
N GLU A 198 17.76 20.37 -8.10
CA GLU A 198 18.78 19.32 -8.03
C GLU A 198 18.47 18.08 -8.88
N LEU A 199 17.19 17.71 -9.00
CA LEU A 199 16.75 16.59 -9.84
C LEU A 199 17.12 16.80 -11.31
N SER A 200 17.47 18.05 -11.70
CA SER A 200 18.17 18.41 -12.95
C SER A 200 17.71 17.54 -14.11
N LEU A 201 16.41 17.61 -14.39
CA LEU A 201 15.80 16.87 -15.48
C LEU A 201 16.57 17.25 -16.76
N PRO A 202 17.07 16.28 -17.54
CA PRO A 202 17.89 16.58 -18.70
C PRO A 202 17.22 17.61 -19.61
N ALA A 203 17.99 18.59 -20.09
CA ALA A 203 17.50 19.59 -21.02
C ALA A 203 16.83 18.89 -22.23
N GLY A 204 15.61 19.29 -22.57
CA GLY A 204 14.81 18.63 -23.62
C GLY A 204 13.93 17.46 -23.13
N SER A 205 13.83 17.25 -21.81
CA SER A 205 12.90 16.27 -21.23
C SER A 205 11.41 16.61 -21.44
N GLY A 206 11.09 17.86 -21.81
CA GLY A 206 9.73 18.35 -22.03
C GLY A 206 8.98 18.72 -20.74
N ILE A 207 9.66 18.66 -19.60
CA ILE A 207 9.04 18.78 -18.28
C ILE A 207 9.00 20.25 -17.85
N ALA A 208 7.82 20.75 -17.48
CA ALA A 208 7.70 22.09 -16.93
C ALA A 208 8.43 22.18 -15.58
N ALA A 209 9.34 23.14 -15.43
CA ALA A 209 10.18 23.31 -14.23
C ALA A 209 9.39 23.52 -12.91
N GLN A 210 8.08 23.77 -12.99
CA GLN A 210 7.21 24.03 -11.84
C GLN A 210 6.17 22.93 -11.57
N ALA A 211 6.11 21.87 -12.37
CA ALA A 211 5.17 20.78 -12.13
C ALA A 211 5.40 20.15 -10.74
N PRO A 212 4.33 19.83 -9.98
CA PRO A 212 4.45 18.95 -8.82
C PRO A 212 5.09 17.63 -9.23
N CYS A 213 6.04 17.15 -8.42
CA CYS A 213 6.66 15.86 -8.67
C CYS A 213 6.98 15.12 -7.38
N GLU A 214 6.95 13.81 -7.51
CA GLU A 214 7.34 12.82 -6.51
C GLU A 214 8.60 12.11 -6.99
N TYR A 215 9.48 11.72 -6.08
CA TYR A 215 10.74 11.08 -6.46
C TYR A 215 11.20 10.02 -5.46
N LEU A 216 12.03 9.10 -5.96
CA LEU A 216 12.77 8.09 -5.21
C LEU A 216 14.20 8.02 -5.74
N GLU A 217 15.18 7.93 -4.86
CA GLU A 217 16.59 7.71 -5.23
C GLU A 217 17.10 6.43 -4.54
N THR A 218 17.69 5.52 -5.33
CA THR A 218 18.36 4.32 -4.80
C THR A 218 19.64 4.05 -5.61
N GLY A 219 20.79 4.17 -4.96
CA GLY A 219 22.09 4.08 -5.63
C GLY A 219 22.23 5.08 -6.78
N ASP A 220 22.43 4.57 -7.99
CA ASP A 220 22.56 5.34 -9.23
C ASP A 220 21.23 5.53 -10.00
N VAL A 221 20.13 5.03 -9.43
CA VAL A 221 18.78 5.09 -10.01
C VAL A 221 17.96 6.20 -9.37
N LYS A 222 17.32 7.00 -10.23
CA LYS A 222 16.31 8.00 -9.82
C LYS A 222 14.99 7.68 -10.50
N VAL A 223 13.93 7.55 -9.72
CA VAL A 223 12.55 7.42 -10.20
C VAL A 223 11.85 8.74 -9.92
N ILE A 224 11.21 9.32 -10.93
CA ILE A 224 10.54 10.61 -10.83
C ILE A 224 9.14 10.46 -11.44
N ALA A 225 8.10 10.78 -10.68
CA ALA A 225 6.76 10.97 -11.18
C ALA A 225 6.46 12.47 -11.29
N LEU A 226 5.95 12.89 -12.44
CA LEU A 226 5.58 14.27 -12.73
C LEU A 226 4.08 14.35 -12.88
N HIS A 227 3.49 15.43 -12.37
CA HIS A 227 2.06 15.65 -12.44
C HIS A 227 1.79 16.99 -13.10
N GLU A 228 1.20 16.96 -14.29
CA GLU A 228 0.95 18.14 -15.10
C GLU A 228 -0.55 18.30 -15.35
N PRO A 229 -1.07 19.54 -15.48
CA PRO A 229 -2.40 19.76 -15.99
C PRO A 229 -2.57 19.07 -17.35
N GLY A 230 -3.68 18.38 -17.53
CA GLY A 230 -4.02 17.71 -18.78
C GLY A 230 -4.41 18.70 -19.88
N THR A 231 -4.59 18.18 -21.09
CA THR A 231 -5.07 18.96 -22.24
C THR A 231 -6.56 19.33 -22.14
N VAL A 232 -7.31 18.59 -21.31
CA VAL A 232 -8.71 18.87 -20.99
C VAL A 232 -8.76 19.69 -19.70
N PRO A 233 -9.59 20.75 -19.62
CA PRO A 233 -9.77 21.52 -18.38
C PRO A 233 -10.07 20.63 -17.17
N ASP A 234 -9.49 20.99 -16.01
CA ASP A 234 -9.66 20.30 -14.73
C ASP A 234 -9.19 18.83 -14.71
N THR A 235 -8.35 18.43 -15.68
CA THR A 235 -7.72 17.10 -15.68
C THR A 235 -6.22 17.18 -15.42
N TRP A 236 -5.64 16.03 -15.09
CA TRP A 236 -4.23 15.83 -14.80
C TRP A 236 -3.68 14.66 -15.62
N SER A 237 -2.44 14.82 -16.06
CA SER A 237 -1.59 13.79 -16.63
C SER A 237 -0.46 13.49 -15.63
N SER A 238 -0.15 12.22 -15.42
CA SER A 238 0.96 11.81 -14.56
C SER A 238 1.87 10.85 -15.28
N ALA A 239 3.17 11.16 -15.30
CA ALA A 239 4.18 10.41 -16.03
C ALA A 239 5.30 9.95 -15.11
N LEU A 240 5.71 8.70 -15.24
CA LEU A 240 6.84 8.10 -14.55
C LEU A 240 8.07 8.12 -15.44
N HIS A 241 9.21 8.47 -14.86
CA HIS A 241 10.50 8.48 -15.51
C HIS A 241 11.52 7.77 -14.62
N ILE A 242 12.34 6.91 -15.22
CA ILE A 242 13.47 6.31 -14.51
C ILE A 242 14.76 6.70 -15.20
N PHE A 243 15.69 7.23 -14.41
CA PHE A 243 17.01 7.63 -14.82
C PHE A 243 18.05 6.73 -14.16
N LYS A 244 19.07 6.35 -14.93
CA LYS A 244 20.27 5.66 -14.44
C LYS A 244 21.48 6.38 -15.00
N GLU A 245 22.40 6.80 -14.13
CA GLU A 245 23.59 7.58 -14.51
C GLU A 245 23.23 8.82 -15.36
N GLY A 246 22.17 9.54 -14.97
CA GLY A 246 21.67 10.74 -15.66
C GLY A 246 20.96 10.49 -16.99
N CYS A 247 20.85 9.25 -17.46
CA CYS A 247 20.17 8.90 -18.70
C CYS A 247 18.78 8.32 -18.44
N ARG A 248 17.76 8.79 -19.15
CA ARG A 248 16.41 8.23 -19.07
C ARG A 248 16.39 6.83 -19.70
N VAL A 249 16.17 5.82 -18.87
CA VAL A 249 16.15 4.40 -19.29
C VAL A 249 14.74 3.83 -19.37
N TYR A 250 13.77 4.49 -18.73
CA TYR A 250 12.36 4.10 -18.73
C TYR A 250 11.44 5.32 -18.67
N HIS A 251 10.27 5.19 -19.31
CA HIS A 251 9.21 6.19 -19.27
C HIS A 251 7.86 5.52 -19.48
N GLU A 252 6.86 5.93 -18.71
CA GLU A 252 5.48 5.45 -18.84
C GLU A 252 4.50 6.55 -18.40
N THR A 253 3.31 6.55 -18.98
CA THR A 253 2.19 7.36 -18.47
C THR A 253 1.45 6.56 -17.40
N MET A 254 1.43 7.06 -16.17
CA MET A 254 0.71 6.43 -15.05
C MET A 254 -0.76 6.78 -15.05
N ALA A 255 -1.14 7.98 -15.48
CA ALA A 255 -2.54 8.38 -15.58
C ALA A 255 -2.73 9.45 -16.64
N SER A 256 -3.80 9.35 -17.40
CA SER A 256 -4.15 10.30 -18.47
C SER A 256 -5.54 10.91 -18.21
N ALA A 257 -5.68 12.22 -18.40
CA ALA A 257 -6.97 12.92 -18.27
C ALA A 257 -7.73 12.62 -16.95
N SER A 258 -6.98 12.46 -15.85
CA SER A 258 -7.53 12.09 -14.55
C SER A 258 -8.01 13.31 -13.77
N GLY A 259 -9.08 13.19 -12.98
CA GLY A 259 -9.59 14.34 -12.19
C GLY A 259 -8.66 14.79 -11.05
N ARG A 260 -7.59 14.04 -10.77
CA ARG A 260 -6.58 14.32 -9.73
C ARG A 260 -5.24 13.71 -10.14
N PRO A 261 -4.10 14.30 -9.74
CA PRO A 261 -2.79 13.72 -10.01
C PRO A 261 -2.65 12.33 -9.36
N ALA A 262 -1.92 11.43 -10.03
CA ALA A 262 -1.66 10.08 -9.55
C ALA A 262 -0.50 10.08 -8.53
N MET A 263 -0.72 10.70 -7.38
CA MET A 263 0.24 10.80 -6.28
C MET A 263 0.31 9.50 -5.48
N ASN A 264 1.47 9.20 -4.89
CA ASN A 264 1.76 7.98 -4.11
C ASN A 264 1.45 6.67 -4.88
N ASN A 265 1.56 6.71 -6.20
CA ASN A 265 1.22 5.58 -7.07
C ASN A 265 2.41 4.69 -7.42
N PHE A 266 3.58 4.88 -6.81
CA PHE A 266 4.75 4.03 -7.01
C PHE A 266 5.53 3.87 -5.72
N LEU A 267 6.31 2.80 -5.62
CA LEU A 267 7.22 2.49 -4.51
C LEU A 267 8.32 1.53 -4.96
N ILE A 268 9.40 1.45 -4.20
CA ILE A 268 10.46 0.46 -4.43
C ILE A 268 10.45 -0.59 -3.32
N ARG A 269 10.65 -1.86 -3.66
CA ARG A 269 10.93 -2.95 -2.72
C ARG A 269 12.05 -3.82 -3.28
N GLY A 270 13.17 -3.91 -2.58
CA GLY A 270 14.38 -4.54 -3.10
C GLY A 270 14.82 -3.89 -4.42
N ASP A 271 15.07 -4.70 -5.45
CA ASP A 271 15.48 -4.23 -6.78
C ASP A 271 14.31 -3.97 -7.74
N ASN A 272 13.08 -3.90 -7.23
CA ASN A 272 11.88 -3.78 -8.03
C ASN A 272 11.13 -2.47 -7.75
N LEU A 273 10.72 -1.80 -8.83
CA LEU A 273 9.78 -0.69 -8.81
C LEU A 273 8.37 -1.21 -9.07
N TYR A 274 7.45 -0.84 -8.20
CA TYR A 274 6.02 -1.12 -8.34
C TYR A 274 5.31 0.20 -8.61
N TYR A 275 4.42 0.24 -9.60
CA TYR A 275 3.57 1.41 -9.82
C TYR A 275 2.19 1.05 -10.34
N ILE A 276 1.23 1.94 -10.10
CA ILE A 276 -0.16 1.81 -10.55
C ILE A 276 -0.37 2.65 -11.82
N LYS A 277 -0.79 2.00 -12.89
CA LYS A 277 -1.16 2.59 -14.18
C LYS A 277 -2.67 2.63 -14.34
N GLU A 278 -3.18 3.80 -14.72
CA GLU A 278 -4.58 4.14 -14.95
C GLU A 278 -5.52 3.65 -13.83
N LYS A 279 -5.01 3.62 -12.58
CA LYS A 279 -5.67 3.08 -11.37
C LYS A 279 -6.01 1.58 -11.39
N GLU A 280 -5.96 0.93 -12.55
CA GLU A 280 -6.44 -0.44 -12.76
C GLU A 280 -5.32 -1.46 -12.87
N GLU A 281 -4.10 -1.06 -13.21
CA GLU A 281 -3.01 -1.98 -13.49
C GLU A 281 -1.85 -1.77 -12.52
N LEU A 282 -1.41 -2.82 -11.84
CA LEU A 282 -0.16 -2.85 -11.08
C LEU A 282 0.96 -3.37 -11.98
N VAL A 283 2.05 -2.64 -12.07
CA VAL A 283 3.21 -2.98 -12.90
C VAL A 283 4.46 -3.12 -12.03
N CYS A 284 5.24 -4.16 -12.29
CA CYS A 284 6.55 -4.38 -11.67
C CYS A 284 7.66 -4.26 -12.71
N VAL A 285 8.69 -3.47 -12.40
CA VAL A 285 9.86 -3.20 -13.26
C VAL A 285 11.13 -3.51 -12.49
N SER A 286 12.04 -4.26 -13.11
CA SER A 286 13.38 -4.51 -12.55
C SER A 286 14.25 -3.26 -12.66
N LEU A 287 14.91 -2.90 -11.56
CA LEU A 287 15.92 -1.84 -11.49
C LEU A 287 17.36 -2.38 -11.65
N SER A 288 17.52 -3.71 -11.82
CA SER A 288 18.80 -4.43 -12.05
C SER A 288 19.06 -4.85 -13.51
#